data_AF-A0A7S1GUV8-F1
#
_entry.id   AF-A0A7S1GUV8-F1
#
_cell.length_a   1.000
_cell.length_b   1.000
_cell.length_c   1.000
_cell.angle_alpha   90.00
_cell.angle_beta   90.00
_cell.angle_gamma   90.00
#
_symmetry.space_group_name_H-M   'P 1'
#
loop_
_entity.id
_entity.type
_entity.pdbx_description
1 polymer ?
#
loop_
_entity_poly.entity_id
_entity_poly.type
_entity_poly.pdbx_seq_one_letter_code
_entity_poly.pdbx_strand_id
1 'polypeptide(L)'
;MAAVGGTNELSLAQGKLSVVEGELDGAKRELVAAKAEGDAQLITKAELGVAEAKLGVAKAELGVAEAKWVAALEEQKATLEESVKTAQKSVESAQKVVDAATKAYERALDAAAPPHGVKNRTEENQHLRVTARIAGAKQMQGIRAAAYMRAEEHCARYDGTKELSFRYESDDLHISLLFLVEDRRNAEKFQSSLSLWHMHNPLVGLEGKVFVTKQVEVVQRDTTQRVFLEEYVAQEEESPMGSLADFKAAVSSCPTISVGSDNELVQFQCLEKPEGFASLDAY
;
A
#
# COMPACT_ATOMS: atom_id res chain seq x y z
N MET A 1 9.28 28.19 -8.70
CA MET A 1 10.37 28.28 -7.70
C MET A 1 10.08 29.28 -6.56
N ALA A 2 8.83 29.66 -6.27
CA ALA A 2 8.51 30.71 -5.28
C ALA A 2 8.07 30.22 -3.87
N ALA A 3 7.97 28.90 -3.63
CA ALA A 3 7.37 28.35 -2.41
C ALA A 3 8.29 28.29 -1.16
N VAL A 4 9.56 28.72 -1.26
CA VAL A 4 10.55 28.55 -0.18
C VAL A 4 10.55 29.73 0.81
N GLY A 5 9.89 30.85 0.49
CA GLY A 5 9.89 32.05 1.35
C GLY A 5 9.05 31.91 2.63
N GLY A 6 7.85 31.32 2.53
CA GLY A 6 6.89 31.32 3.63
C GLY A 6 7.32 30.48 4.85
N THR A 7 8.00 29.35 4.64
CA THR A 7 8.38 28.42 5.72
C THR A 7 9.36 29.05 6.71
N ASN A 8 10.21 29.96 6.23
CA ASN A 8 11.20 30.65 7.06
C ASN A 8 10.54 31.67 8.00
N GLU A 9 9.51 32.37 7.55
CA GLU A 9 8.83 33.39 8.36
C GLU A 9 8.00 32.78 9.48
N LEU A 10 7.29 31.67 9.21
CA LEU A 10 6.53 30.96 10.24
C LEU A 10 7.45 30.32 11.29
N SER A 11 8.55 29.72 10.85
CA SER A 11 9.57 29.16 11.76
C SER A 11 10.19 30.26 12.64
N LEU A 12 10.43 31.43 12.07
CA LEU A 12 10.97 32.58 12.79
C LEU A 12 9.94 33.20 13.75
N ALA A 13 8.65 33.24 13.38
CA ALA A 13 7.57 33.66 14.26
C ALA A 13 7.37 32.69 15.44
N GLN A 14 7.40 31.38 15.17
CA GLN A 14 7.32 30.34 16.19
C GLN A 14 8.51 30.40 17.16
N GLY A 15 9.73 30.61 16.65
CA GLY A 15 10.92 30.81 17.48
C GLY A 15 10.79 32.03 18.40
N LYS A 16 10.27 33.15 17.89
CA LYS A 16 10.01 34.35 18.69
C LYS A 16 8.96 34.11 19.78
N LEU A 17 7.89 33.41 19.46
CA LEU A 17 6.84 33.05 20.43
C LEU A 17 7.44 32.26 21.60
N SER A 18 8.24 31.23 21.31
CA SER A 18 8.87 30.39 22.33
C SER A 18 9.84 31.16 23.23
N VAL A 19 10.58 32.13 22.69
CA VAL A 19 11.45 33.01 23.48
C VAL A 19 10.62 33.87 24.44
N VAL A 20 9.54 34.49 23.96
CA VAL A 20 8.69 35.37 24.77
C VAL A 20 7.92 34.57 25.84
N GLU A 21 7.49 33.35 25.56
CA GLU A 21 6.92 32.44 26.57
C GLU A 21 7.92 32.15 27.70
N GLY A 22 9.19 31.91 27.35
CA GLY A 22 10.26 31.72 28.32
C GLY A 22 10.51 32.95 29.19
N GLU A 23 10.51 34.15 28.60
CA GLU A 23 10.63 35.42 29.32
C GLU A 23 9.44 35.68 30.25
N LEU A 24 8.23 35.36 29.81
CA LEU A 24 7.01 35.45 30.62
C LEU A 24 7.09 34.54 31.85
N ASP A 25 7.54 33.30 31.67
CA ASP A 25 7.70 32.35 32.78
C ASP A 25 8.83 32.76 33.74
N GLY A 26 9.90 33.37 33.22
CA GLY A 26 10.93 34.02 34.03
C GLY A 26 10.35 35.14 34.90
N ALA A 27 9.59 36.06 34.30
CA ALA A 27 8.95 37.18 35.00
C ALA A 27 7.93 36.71 36.04
N LYS A 28 7.18 35.64 35.78
CA LYS A 28 6.29 35.02 36.78
C LYS A 28 7.07 34.50 37.99
N ARG A 29 8.21 33.85 37.78
CA ARG A 29 9.06 33.35 38.87
C ARG A 29 9.66 34.49 39.69
N GLU A 30 10.14 35.55 39.04
CA GLU A 30 10.61 36.77 39.73
C GLU A 30 9.51 37.40 40.59
N LEU A 31 8.28 37.50 40.07
CA LEU A 31 7.13 38.01 40.83
C LEU A 31 6.83 37.15 42.07
N VAL A 32 6.83 35.83 41.92
CA VAL A 32 6.56 34.90 43.03
C VAL A 32 7.65 35.01 44.10
N ALA A 33 8.93 35.11 43.69
CA ALA A 33 10.05 35.30 44.61
C ALA A 33 9.93 36.64 45.37
N ALA A 34 9.67 37.75 44.66
CA ALA A 34 9.48 39.07 45.27
C ALA A 34 8.30 39.11 46.25
N LYS A 35 7.21 38.37 45.95
CA LYS A 35 6.08 38.21 46.89
C LYS A 35 6.46 37.43 48.14
N ALA A 36 7.33 36.43 48.04
CA ALA A 36 7.80 35.64 49.18
C ALA A 36 8.77 36.42 50.08
N GLU A 37 9.60 37.29 49.52
CA GLU A 37 10.50 38.19 50.27
C GLU A 37 9.77 39.42 50.85
N GLY A 38 8.58 39.71 50.30
CA GLY A 38 7.73 40.86 50.59
C GLY A 38 7.33 41.12 52.03
N ASP A 39 7.41 40.11 52.90
CA ASP A 39 7.09 40.22 54.33
C ASP A 39 8.05 41.17 55.10
N ALA A 40 9.15 41.64 54.48
CA ALA A 40 10.08 42.66 54.99
C ALA A 40 9.72 44.12 54.57
N GLN A 41 8.47 44.50 54.84
CA GLN A 41 7.80 45.82 54.96
C GLN A 41 8.08 47.08 54.09
N LEU A 42 9.23 47.40 53.48
CA LEU A 42 9.33 48.69 52.72
C LEU A 42 10.17 48.69 51.44
N ILE A 43 11.33 48.04 51.40
CA ILE A 43 12.13 47.92 50.16
C ILE A 43 11.40 47.01 49.14
N THR A 44 10.55 46.11 49.64
CA THR A 44 9.85 45.08 48.89
C THR A 44 8.68 45.56 48.03
N LYS A 45 8.05 46.69 48.35
CA LYS A 45 6.85 47.17 47.61
C LYS A 45 7.21 47.77 46.25
N ALA A 46 8.37 48.42 46.15
CA ALA A 46 8.88 48.95 44.88
C ALA A 46 9.33 47.81 43.96
N GLU A 47 10.02 46.81 44.51
CA GLU A 47 10.45 45.61 43.77
C GLU A 47 9.26 44.81 43.24
N LEU A 48 8.20 44.65 44.06
CA LEU A 48 6.95 44.05 43.62
C LEU A 48 6.30 44.82 42.46
N GLY A 49 6.24 46.16 42.55
CA GLY A 49 5.70 46.99 41.47
C GLY A 49 6.49 46.89 40.17
N VAL A 50 7.82 46.81 40.24
CA VAL A 50 8.68 46.57 39.08
C VAL A 50 8.43 45.18 38.48
N ALA A 51 8.32 44.14 39.31
CA ALA A 51 8.03 42.78 38.85
C ALA A 51 6.63 42.67 38.20
N GLU A 52 5.61 43.34 38.74
CA GLU A 52 4.28 43.42 38.12
C GLU A 52 4.32 44.15 36.77
N ALA A 53 5.09 45.24 36.67
CA ALA A 53 5.29 45.97 35.41
C ALA A 53 6.01 45.10 34.37
N LYS A 54 7.08 44.39 34.74
CA LYS A 54 7.77 43.43 33.85
C LYS A 54 6.83 42.35 33.35
N LEU A 55 6.00 41.78 34.24
CA LEU A 55 5.00 40.78 33.87
C LEU A 55 3.96 41.36 32.90
N GLY A 56 3.53 42.62 33.11
CA GLY A 56 2.63 43.33 32.21
C GLY A 56 3.21 43.50 30.81
N VAL A 57 4.48 43.90 30.72
CA VAL A 57 5.20 44.04 29.44
C VAL A 57 5.33 42.68 28.74
N ALA A 58 5.79 41.64 29.43
CA ALA A 58 5.95 40.31 28.86
C ALA A 58 4.63 39.72 28.31
N LYS A 59 3.50 39.97 29.00
CA LYS A 59 2.16 39.58 28.49
C LYS A 59 1.77 40.33 27.22
N ALA A 60 2.07 41.63 27.15
CA ALA A 60 1.79 42.43 25.96
C ALA A 60 2.65 41.97 24.77
N GLU A 61 3.92 41.67 25.00
CA GLU A 61 4.82 41.12 23.99
C GLU A 61 4.37 39.75 23.49
N LEU A 62 3.89 38.87 24.39
CA LEU A 62 3.30 37.58 24.01
C LEU A 62 2.08 37.78 23.10
N GLY A 63 1.16 38.67 23.48
CA GLY A 63 -0.01 38.97 22.66
C GLY A 63 0.34 39.51 21.26
N VAL A 64 1.39 40.33 21.15
CA VAL A 64 1.88 40.81 19.84
C VAL A 64 2.54 39.68 19.03
N ALA A 65 3.28 38.78 19.68
CA ALA A 65 3.91 37.64 19.02
C ALA A 65 2.87 36.63 18.51
N GLU A 66 1.84 36.32 19.30
CA GLU A 66 0.71 35.48 18.89
C GLU A 66 -0.01 36.07 17.68
N ALA A 67 -0.31 37.38 17.71
CA ALA A 67 -0.97 38.05 16.59
C ALA A 67 -0.15 37.99 15.29
N LYS A 68 1.19 38.15 15.38
CA LYS A 68 2.09 38.00 14.22
C LYS A 68 2.14 36.58 13.70
N TRP A 69 2.15 35.58 14.59
CA TRP A 69 2.15 34.18 14.19
C TRP A 69 0.85 33.80 13.48
N VAL A 70 -0.31 34.24 14.00
CA VAL A 70 -1.61 34.02 13.35
C VAL A 70 -1.66 34.69 11.97
N ALA A 71 -1.17 35.92 11.83
CA ALA A 71 -1.11 36.60 10.53
C ALA A 71 -0.25 35.85 9.51
N ALA A 72 0.94 35.38 9.91
CA ALA A 72 1.83 34.60 9.05
C ALA A 72 1.22 33.24 8.64
N LEU A 73 0.46 32.61 9.55
CA LEU A 73 -0.23 31.35 9.27
C LEU A 73 -1.34 31.53 8.23
N GLU A 74 -2.14 32.60 8.35
CA GLU A 74 -3.20 32.91 7.38
C GLU A 74 -2.62 33.26 6.00
N GLU A 75 -1.49 33.98 5.93
CA GLU A 75 -0.80 34.27 4.67
C GLU A 75 -0.26 33.00 3.99
N GLN A 76 0.35 32.08 4.75
CA GLN A 76 0.76 30.78 4.21
C GLN A 76 -0.43 29.98 3.69
N LYS A 77 -1.55 29.98 4.42
CA LYS A 77 -2.77 29.27 4.02
C LYS A 77 -3.32 29.81 2.71
N ALA A 78 -3.42 31.14 2.55
CA ALA A 78 -3.85 31.77 1.31
C ALA A 78 -2.94 31.40 0.12
N THR A 79 -1.62 31.39 0.33
CA THR A 79 -0.65 31.00 -0.70
C THR A 79 -0.79 29.53 -1.10
N LEU A 80 -1.05 28.65 -0.13
CA LEU A 80 -1.27 27.22 -0.35
C LEU A 80 -2.58 26.99 -1.12
N GLU A 81 -3.66 27.68 -0.76
CA GLU A 81 -4.96 27.60 -1.45
C GLU A 81 -4.85 28.02 -2.92
N GLU A 82 -4.11 29.09 -3.22
CA GLU A 82 -3.87 29.52 -4.61
C GLU A 82 -3.03 28.49 -5.41
N SER A 83 -2.03 27.89 -4.76
CA SER A 83 -1.21 26.84 -5.35
C SER A 83 -2.03 25.58 -5.65
N VAL A 84 -2.92 25.17 -4.73
CA VAL A 84 -3.85 24.04 -4.91
C VAL A 84 -4.80 24.30 -6.07
N LYS A 85 -5.39 25.51 -6.16
CA LYS A 85 -6.28 25.89 -7.26
C LYS A 85 -5.57 25.85 -8.61
N THR A 86 -4.30 26.23 -8.65
CA THR A 86 -3.48 26.18 -9.86
C THR A 86 -3.16 24.74 -10.27
N ALA A 87 -2.77 23.90 -9.30
CA ALA A 87 -2.54 22.47 -9.53
C ALA A 87 -3.80 21.75 -10.02
N GLN A 88 -4.97 22.06 -9.44
CA GLN A 88 -6.24 21.48 -9.85
C GLN A 88 -6.59 21.77 -11.32
N LYS A 89 -6.39 23.02 -11.78
CA LYS A 89 -6.57 23.38 -13.20
C LYS A 89 -5.61 22.62 -14.13
N SER A 90 -4.38 22.38 -13.67
CA SER A 90 -3.41 21.59 -14.43
C SER A 90 -3.83 20.12 -14.54
N VAL A 91 -4.35 19.52 -13.46
CA VAL A 91 -4.90 18.16 -13.45
C VAL A 91 -6.09 18.03 -14.39
N GLU A 92 -7.04 18.97 -14.34
CA GLU A 92 -8.20 18.98 -15.26
C GLU A 92 -7.77 19.07 -16.73
N SER A 93 -6.71 19.84 -17.02
CA SER A 93 -6.16 19.95 -18.38
C SER A 93 -5.48 18.66 -18.83
N ALA A 94 -4.71 18.02 -17.94
CA ALA A 94 -4.08 16.74 -18.22
C ALA A 94 -5.11 15.61 -18.43
N GLN A 95 -6.19 15.58 -17.64
CA GLN A 95 -7.26 14.60 -17.78
C GLN A 95 -7.91 14.68 -19.17
N LYS A 96 -8.17 15.89 -19.68
CA LYS A 96 -8.72 16.08 -21.03
C LYS A 96 -7.80 15.51 -22.13
N VAL A 97 -6.48 15.61 -21.94
CA VAL A 97 -5.50 15.05 -22.88
C VAL A 97 -5.54 13.52 -22.83
N VAL A 98 -5.61 12.93 -21.64
CA VAL A 98 -5.75 11.48 -21.47
C VAL A 98 -7.04 10.97 -22.13
N ASP A 99 -8.18 11.61 -21.87
CA ASP A 99 -9.46 11.22 -22.46
C ASP A 99 -9.45 11.30 -24.00
N ALA A 100 -8.79 12.32 -24.55
CA ALA A 100 -8.62 12.47 -26.00
C ALA A 100 -7.72 11.37 -26.58
N ALA A 101 -6.62 11.02 -25.89
CA ALA A 101 -5.72 9.95 -26.29
C ALA A 101 -6.41 8.58 -26.24
N THR A 102 -7.18 8.29 -25.20
CA THR A 102 -7.97 7.05 -25.07
C THR A 102 -8.94 6.90 -26.24
N LYS A 103 -9.70 7.95 -26.57
CA LYS A 103 -10.62 7.93 -27.72
C LYS A 103 -9.90 7.76 -29.07
N ALA A 104 -8.70 8.32 -29.21
CA ALA A 104 -7.90 8.14 -30.42
C ALA A 104 -7.40 6.69 -30.55
N TYR A 105 -6.99 6.09 -29.42
CA TYR A 105 -6.58 4.70 -29.36
C TYR A 105 -7.72 3.73 -29.72
N GLU A 106 -8.91 3.92 -29.15
CA GLU A 106 -10.10 3.12 -29.47
C GLU A 106 -10.43 3.16 -30.98
N ARG A 107 -10.43 4.35 -31.58
CA ARG A 107 -10.66 4.50 -33.04
C ARG A 107 -9.59 3.82 -33.89
N ALA A 108 -8.33 3.86 -33.44
CA ALA A 108 -7.24 3.17 -34.12
C ALA A 108 -7.41 1.65 -34.04
N LEU A 109 -7.91 1.15 -32.91
CA LEU A 109 -8.20 -0.27 -32.70
C LEU A 109 -9.35 -0.73 -33.62
N ASP A 110 -10.42 0.06 -33.70
CA ASP A 110 -11.55 -0.20 -34.61
C ASP A 110 -11.14 -0.15 -36.08
N ALA A 111 -10.25 0.78 -36.46
CA ALA A 111 -9.75 0.90 -37.83
C ALA A 111 -8.75 -0.21 -38.21
N ALA A 112 -8.02 -0.74 -37.23
CA ALA A 112 -7.06 -1.83 -37.43
C ALA A 112 -7.72 -3.21 -37.42
N ALA A 113 -8.97 -3.32 -36.97
CA ALA A 113 -9.73 -4.57 -37.06
C ALA A 113 -9.91 -4.94 -38.54
N PRO A 114 -9.39 -6.08 -39.01
CA PRO A 114 -9.62 -6.51 -40.38
C PRO A 114 -11.13 -6.66 -40.61
N PRO A 115 -11.65 -6.36 -41.81
CA PRO A 115 -13.06 -6.58 -42.12
C PRO A 115 -13.35 -8.06 -41.89
N HIS A 116 -13.99 -8.37 -40.76
CA HIS A 116 -14.34 -9.73 -40.40
C HIS A 116 -15.39 -10.20 -41.39
N GLY A 117 -14.93 -10.87 -42.45
CA GLY A 117 -15.73 -11.90 -43.11
C GLY A 117 -16.21 -12.83 -42.01
N VAL A 118 -17.52 -12.99 -41.94
CA VAL A 118 -18.29 -13.84 -41.02
C VAL A 118 -17.55 -15.15 -40.78
N LYS A 119 -16.70 -15.21 -39.76
CA LYS A 119 -16.13 -16.46 -39.28
C LYS A 119 -17.19 -17.11 -38.43
N ASN A 120 -17.47 -18.37 -38.75
CA ASN A 120 -18.51 -19.17 -38.13
C ASN A 120 -18.41 -19.09 -36.60
N ARG A 121 -19.51 -18.66 -35.98
CA ARG A 121 -19.79 -18.49 -34.54
C ARG A 121 -19.56 -19.73 -33.66
N THR A 122 -18.95 -20.78 -34.19
CA THR A 122 -18.76 -22.09 -33.56
C THR A 122 -17.46 -22.23 -32.76
N GLU A 123 -16.54 -21.27 -32.85
CA GLU A 123 -15.28 -21.30 -32.07
C GLU A 123 -15.35 -20.52 -30.74
N GLU A 124 -16.34 -19.64 -30.55
CA GLU A 124 -16.47 -18.75 -29.37
C GLU A 124 -16.66 -19.50 -28.04
N ASN A 125 -17.03 -20.79 -28.06
CA ASN A 125 -17.31 -21.58 -26.86
C ASN A 125 -16.25 -22.63 -26.53
N GLN A 126 -15.09 -22.59 -27.20
CA GLN A 126 -14.00 -23.49 -26.85
C GLN A 126 -13.33 -23.01 -25.56
N HIS A 127 -13.11 -23.93 -24.63
CA HIS A 127 -12.40 -23.68 -23.38
C HIS A 127 -11.23 -24.63 -23.24
N LEU A 128 -10.12 -24.13 -22.71
CA LEU A 128 -8.93 -24.85 -22.31
C LEU A 128 -9.09 -25.31 -20.86
N ARG A 129 -9.15 -26.62 -20.60
CA ARG A 129 -9.16 -27.16 -19.24
C ARG A 129 -7.75 -27.32 -18.69
N VAL A 130 -7.48 -26.73 -17.52
CA VAL A 130 -6.26 -26.97 -16.73
C VAL A 130 -6.65 -27.75 -15.48
N THR A 131 -6.03 -28.92 -15.31
CA THR A 131 -6.17 -29.70 -14.07
C THR A 131 -4.84 -29.75 -13.34
N ALA A 132 -4.89 -29.64 -12.01
CA ALA A 132 -3.72 -29.74 -11.15
C ALA A 132 -4.06 -30.51 -9.87
N ARG A 133 -3.05 -31.20 -9.33
CA ARG A 133 -3.09 -31.83 -8.00
C ARG A 133 -1.95 -31.27 -7.16
N ILE A 134 -2.25 -30.84 -5.95
CA ILE A 134 -1.29 -30.36 -4.96
C ILE A 134 -1.30 -31.36 -3.79
N ALA A 135 -0.26 -32.19 -3.71
CA ALA A 135 -0.16 -33.24 -2.72
C ALA A 135 0.02 -32.69 -1.28
N GLY A 136 -0.69 -33.25 -0.30
CA GLY A 136 -0.60 -32.83 1.11
C GLY A 136 -0.97 -31.36 1.33
N ALA A 137 -1.91 -30.83 0.55
CA ALA A 137 -2.38 -29.47 0.63
C ALA A 137 -3.14 -29.17 1.94
N LYS A 138 -3.79 -30.16 2.56
CA LYS A 138 -4.47 -29.94 3.86
C LYS A 138 -3.54 -29.50 4.98
N GLN A 139 -2.27 -29.90 4.91
CA GLN A 139 -1.24 -29.54 5.88
C GLN A 139 -0.65 -28.14 5.63
N MET A 140 -0.97 -27.52 4.49
CA MET A 140 -0.45 -26.21 4.12
C MET A 140 -1.47 -25.12 4.46
N GLN A 141 -1.05 -24.10 5.18
CA GLN A 141 -1.91 -22.98 5.50
C GLN A 141 -2.13 -22.08 4.27
N GLY A 142 -3.40 -21.84 3.95
CA GLY A 142 -3.80 -20.85 2.93
C GLY A 142 -3.62 -21.29 1.48
N ILE A 143 -3.25 -22.55 1.22
CA ILE A 143 -2.97 -23.03 -0.14
C ILE A 143 -4.18 -22.92 -1.06
N ARG A 144 -5.38 -23.22 -0.56
CA ARG A 144 -6.63 -23.10 -1.33
C ARG A 144 -6.96 -21.65 -1.63
N ALA A 145 -6.88 -20.75 -0.65
CA ALA A 145 -7.09 -19.32 -0.86
C ALA A 145 -6.10 -18.74 -1.90
N ALA A 146 -4.83 -19.14 -1.81
CA ALA A 146 -3.82 -18.73 -2.77
C ALA A 146 -4.09 -19.32 -4.18
N ALA A 147 -4.68 -20.52 -4.29
CA ALA A 147 -5.12 -21.09 -5.57
C ALA A 147 -6.25 -20.26 -6.20
N TYR A 148 -7.21 -19.83 -5.39
CA TYR A 148 -8.28 -18.92 -5.82
C TYR A 148 -7.73 -17.58 -6.31
N MET A 149 -6.80 -16.99 -5.57
CA MET A 149 -6.16 -15.72 -5.95
C MET A 149 -5.46 -15.83 -7.30
N ARG A 150 -4.65 -16.89 -7.51
CA ARG A 150 -4.01 -17.14 -8.82
C ARG A 150 -5.01 -17.42 -9.93
N ALA A 151 -6.09 -18.12 -9.63
CA ALA A 151 -7.15 -18.39 -10.60
C ALA A 151 -7.83 -17.07 -11.04
N GLU A 152 -8.12 -16.17 -10.11
CA GLU A 152 -8.70 -14.86 -10.41
C GLU A 152 -7.75 -13.95 -11.21
N GLU A 153 -6.49 -13.86 -10.80
CA GLU A 153 -5.43 -13.10 -11.49
C GLU A 153 -5.27 -13.50 -12.95
N HIS A 154 -5.50 -14.78 -13.26
CA HIS A 154 -5.39 -15.35 -14.59
C HIS A 154 -6.76 -15.56 -15.27
N CYS A 155 -7.82 -14.92 -14.79
CA CYS A 155 -9.15 -14.95 -15.40
C CYS A 155 -9.73 -16.36 -15.59
N ALA A 156 -9.39 -17.31 -14.71
CA ALA A 156 -9.90 -18.66 -14.76
C ALA A 156 -11.42 -18.71 -14.51
N ARG A 157 -12.04 -19.78 -15.00
CA ARG A 157 -13.47 -20.04 -14.88
C ARG A 157 -13.71 -21.43 -14.29
N TYR A 158 -14.84 -21.62 -13.62
CA TYR A 158 -15.20 -22.91 -13.03
C TYR A 158 -15.51 -23.96 -14.10
N ASP A 159 -15.04 -25.19 -13.87
CA ASP A 159 -15.40 -26.37 -14.67
C ASP A 159 -16.69 -27.01 -14.15
N GLY A 160 -17.78 -26.24 -14.09
CA GLY A 160 -19.08 -26.69 -13.58
C GLY A 160 -19.42 -26.03 -12.25
N THR A 161 -19.66 -26.82 -11.21
CA THR A 161 -19.88 -26.24 -9.87
C THR A 161 -18.57 -25.82 -9.22
N LYS A 162 -18.65 -24.81 -8.36
CA LYS A 162 -17.51 -24.29 -7.59
C LYS A 162 -16.81 -25.40 -6.80
N GLU A 163 -17.59 -26.26 -6.18
CA GLU A 163 -17.14 -27.40 -5.37
C GLU A 163 -16.31 -28.42 -6.17
N LEU A 164 -16.58 -28.58 -7.47
CA LEU A 164 -15.82 -29.51 -8.30
C LEU A 164 -14.50 -28.93 -8.81
N SER A 165 -14.37 -27.60 -8.83
CA SER A 165 -13.20 -26.92 -9.38
C SER A 165 -12.06 -26.79 -8.37
N PHE A 166 -12.37 -26.77 -7.07
CA PHE A 166 -11.40 -26.80 -5.98
C PHE A 166 -11.89 -27.76 -4.91
N ARG A 167 -11.43 -29.02 -4.97
CA ARG A 167 -11.86 -30.07 -4.05
C ARG A 167 -10.68 -30.74 -3.38
N TYR A 168 -10.83 -31.12 -2.13
CA TYR A 168 -9.88 -32.01 -1.49
C TYR A 168 -10.25 -33.47 -1.73
N GLU A 169 -9.27 -34.26 -2.15
CA GLU A 169 -9.35 -35.72 -2.14
C GLU A 169 -8.31 -36.24 -1.15
N SER A 170 -8.77 -36.77 -0.01
CA SER A 170 -7.89 -37.11 1.12
C SER A 170 -7.14 -35.86 1.62
N ASP A 171 -5.80 -35.82 1.49
CA ASP A 171 -4.95 -34.70 1.90
C ASP A 171 -4.59 -33.75 0.75
N ASP A 172 -5.02 -34.07 -0.48
CA ASP A 172 -4.56 -33.40 -1.69
C ASP A 172 -5.61 -32.44 -2.22
N LEU A 173 -5.18 -31.27 -2.71
CA LEU A 173 -6.07 -30.31 -3.36
C LEU A 173 -6.07 -30.57 -4.86
N HIS A 174 -7.24 -30.88 -5.40
CA HIS A 174 -7.50 -31.04 -6.82
C HIS A 174 -8.13 -29.76 -7.37
N ILE A 175 -7.53 -29.24 -8.44
CA ILE A 175 -7.96 -28.04 -9.14
C ILE A 175 -8.37 -28.43 -10.56
N SER A 176 -9.57 -28.02 -11.00
CA SER A 176 -10.04 -28.15 -12.38
C SER A 176 -10.67 -26.84 -12.82
N LEU A 177 -10.00 -26.13 -13.72
CA LEU A 177 -10.40 -24.80 -14.18
C LEU A 177 -10.44 -24.72 -15.69
N LEU A 178 -11.30 -23.84 -16.20
CA LEU A 178 -11.46 -23.54 -17.62
C LEU A 178 -10.88 -22.15 -17.92
N PHE A 179 -10.26 -22.02 -19.09
CA PHE A 179 -9.79 -20.76 -19.66
C PHE A 179 -10.38 -20.63 -21.07
N LEU A 180 -10.62 -19.42 -21.55
CA LEU A 180 -11.00 -19.25 -22.96
C LEU A 180 -9.82 -19.63 -23.87
N VAL A 181 -10.07 -20.20 -25.05
CA VAL A 181 -8.98 -20.49 -26.02
C VAL A 181 -8.20 -19.23 -26.39
N GLU A 182 -8.91 -18.10 -26.50
CA GLU A 182 -8.31 -16.78 -26.75
C GLU A 182 -7.31 -16.39 -25.63
N ASP A 183 -7.55 -16.86 -24.42
CA ASP A 183 -6.74 -16.62 -23.22
C ASP A 183 -5.71 -17.74 -22.96
N ARG A 184 -5.23 -18.44 -23.99
CA ARG A 184 -4.21 -19.50 -23.84
C ARG A 184 -3.00 -19.08 -23.00
N ARG A 185 -2.54 -17.84 -23.16
CA ARG A 185 -1.43 -17.29 -22.36
C ARG A 185 -1.74 -17.25 -20.87
N ASN A 186 -2.99 -17.00 -20.48
CA ASN A 186 -3.39 -16.99 -19.08
C ASN A 186 -3.39 -18.41 -18.49
N ALA A 187 -3.86 -19.40 -19.26
CA ALA A 187 -3.77 -20.80 -18.87
C ALA A 187 -2.31 -21.25 -18.66
N GLU A 188 -1.41 -20.90 -19.60
CA GLU A 188 0.03 -21.21 -19.50
C GLU A 188 0.70 -20.49 -18.32
N LYS A 189 0.35 -19.23 -18.05
CA LYS A 189 0.83 -18.47 -16.88
C LYS A 189 0.32 -19.06 -15.58
N PHE A 190 -0.95 -19.45 -15.50
CA PHE A 190 -1.52 -20.12 -14.33
C PHE A 190 -0.83 -21.47 -14.10
N GLN A 191 -0.66 -22.29 -15.14
CA GLN A 191 0.08 -23.56 -15.04
C GLN A 191 1.53 -23.35 -14.56
N SER A 192 2.20 -22.32 -15.07
CA SER A 192 3.56 -21.97 -14.68
C SER A 192 3.61 -21.48 -13.23
N SER A 193 2.66 -20.64 -12.79
CA SER A 193 2.61 -20.14 -11.42
C SER A 193 2.32 -21.25 -10.41
N LEU A 194 1.51 -22.25 -10.78
CA LEU A 194 1.33 -23.48 -10.00
C LEU A 194 2.61 -24.30 -9.88
N SER A 195 3.37 -24.42 -10.98
CA SER A 195 4.60 -25.22 -11.01
C SER A 195 5.75 -24.56 -10.24
N LEU A 196 5.83 -23.23 -10.29
CA LEU A 196 6.83 -22.41 -9.61
C LEU A 196 6.42 -22.01 -8.19
N TRP A 197 5.31 -22.54 -7.68
CA TRP A 197 4.74 -22.13 -6.39
C TRP A 197 5.73 -22.29 -5.23
N HIS A 198 6.56 -23.34 -5.28
CA HIS A 198 7.61 -23.59 -4.30
C HIS A 198 8.64 -22.47 -4.15
N MET A 199 8.81 -21.59 -5.16
CA MET A 199 9.77 -20.49 -5.11
C MET A 199 9.21 -19.19 -4.52
N HIS A 200 7.88 -19.02 -4.50
CA HIS A 200 7.26 -17.72 -4.23
C HIS A 200 6.43 -17.67 -2.96
N ASN A 201 6.26 -18.80 -2.26
CA ASN A 201 5.49 -18.81 -1.03
C ASN A 201 6.25 -19.52 0.11
N PRO A 202 6.97 -18.77 0.97
CA PRO A 202 7.71 -19.33 2.10
C PRO A 202 6.78 -19.97 3.16
N LEU A 203 5.47 -19.73 3.11
CA LEU A 203 4.49 -20.28 4.04
C LEU A 203 4.12 -21.75 3.76
N VAL A 204 4.59 -22.34 2.65
CA VAL A 204 3.96 -23.56 2.10
C VAL A 204 4.82 -24.83 2.23
N GLY A 205 6.09 -24.76 2.66
CA GLY A 205 6.89 -25.94 2.99
C GLY A 205 6.82 -27.06 1.93
N LEU A 206 7.10 -26.72 0.68
CA LEU A 206 6.74 -27.52 -0.50
C LEU A 206 7.74 -28.63 -0.89
N GLU A 207 8.69 -28.99 -0.03
CA GLU A 207 9.67 -30.02 -0.34
C GLU A 207 9.02 -31.39 -0.64
N GLY A 208 9.34 -31.96 -1.80
CA GLY A 208 8.93 -33.33 -2.18
C GLY A 208 7.54 -33.48 -2.82
N LYS A 209 6.86 -32.39 -3.20
CA LYS A 209 5.47 -32.45 -3.70
C LYS A 209 5.38 -32.37 -5.23
N VAL A 210 4.55 -33.24 -5.81
CA VAL A 210 4.40 -33.39 -7.27
C VAL A 210 3.22 -32.56 -7.77
N PHE A 211 3.48 -31.63 -8.68
CA PHE A 211 2.46 -30.91 -9.44
C PHE A 211 2.22 -31.63 -10.76
N VAL A 212 1.16 -32.43 -10.83
CA VAL A 212 0.74 -33.00 -12.12
C VAL A 212 -0.21 -32.01 -12.78
N THR A 213 0.29 -31.27 -13.75
CA THR A 213 -0.55 -30.47 -14.64
C THR A 213 -0.80 -31.29 -15.90
N LYS A 214 -2.06 -31.69 -16.15
CA LYS A 214 -2.40 -32.37 -17.41
C LYS A 214 -2.70 -31.34 -18.49
N GLN A 215 -2.32 -31.70 -19.71
CA GLN A 215 -2.43 -30.86 -20.89
C GLN A 215 -3.88 -30.48 -21.19
N VAL A 216 -3.98 -29.33 -21.85
CA VAL A 216 -5.20 -28.60 -22.13
C VAL A 216 -6.17 -29.39 -23.01
N GLU A 217 -7.31 -29.78 -22.46
CA GLU A 217 -8.43 -30.35 -23.23
C GLU A 217 -9.36 -29.24 -23.71
N VAL A 218 -9.78 -29.30 -24.97
CA VAL A 218 -10.80 -28.39 -25.50
C VAL A 218 -12.19 -28.91 -25.10
N VAL A 219 -12.90 -28.13 -24.29
CA VAL A 219 -14.27 -28.45 -23.84
C VAL A 219 -15.23 -27.40 -24.40
N GLN A 220 -16.35 -27.84 -24.97
CA GLN A 220 -17.45 -26.93 -25.34
C GLN A 220 -18.38 -26.78 -24.14
N ARG A 221 -18.56 -25.55 -23.66
CA ARG A 221 -19.52 -25.20 -22.61
C ARG A 221 -20.21 -23.89 -22.93
N ASP A 222 -21.53 -23.89 -22.79
CA ASP A 222 -22.36 -22.74 -23.11
C ASP A 222 -22.34 -21.69 -22.00
N THR A 223 -22.04 -22.10 -20.76
CA THR A 223 -21.95 -21.21 -19.61
C THR A 223 -20.81 -21.62 -18.67
N THR A 224 -20.04 -20.62 -18.26
CA THR A 224 -18.95 -20.74 -17.30
C THR A 224 -18.92 -19.48 -16.45
N GLN A 225 -18.74 -19.62 -15.14
CA GLN A 225 -18.61 -18.49 -14.22
C GLN A 225 -17.12 -18.22 -13.95
N ARG A 226 -16.73 -16.95 -13.93
CA ARG A 226 -15.37 -16.53 -13.57
C ARG A 226 -15.12 -16.81 -12.08
N VAL A 227 -13.90 -17.25 -11.76
CA VAL A 227 -13.46 -17.43 -10.37
C VAL A 227 -13.11 -16.06 -9.79
N PHE A 228 -13.67 -15.77 -8.62
CA PHE A 228 -13.36 -14.58 -7.82
C PHE A 228 -12.89 -15.00 -6.43
N LEU A 229 -11.90 -14.32 -5.87
CA LEU A 229 -11.40 -14.62 -4.53
C LEU A 229 -12.45 -14.39 -3.45
N GLU A 230 -13.41 -13.47 -3.64
CA GLU A 230 -14.52 -13.26 -2.71
C GLU A 230 -15.43 -14.49 -2.57
N GLU A 231 -15.38 -15.42 -3.52
CA GLU A 231 -16.15 -16.66 -3.49
C GLU A 231 -15.45 -17.77 -2.68
N TYR A 232 -14.23 -17.52 -2.19
CA TYR A 232 -13.54 -18.42 -1.26
C TYR A 232 -14.26 -18.44 0.08
N VAL A 233 -14.76 -19.62 0.45
CA VAL A 233 -15.31 -19.89 1.77
C VAL A 233 -14.32 -20.78 2.51
N ALA A 234 -13.78 -20.29 3.63
CA ALA A 234 -12.97 -21.11 4.52
C ALA A 234 -13.87 -22.22 5.10
N GLN A 235 -13.54 -23.47 4.82
CA GLN A 235 -14.19 -24.61 5.47
C GLN A 235 -13.32 -25.00 6.67
N GLU A 236 -13.93 -25.13 7.86
CA GLU A 236 -13.22 -25.41 9.13
C GLU A 236 -12.34 -26.67 9.07
N GLU A 237 -12.65 -27.58 8.15
CA GLU A 237 -11.97 -28.88 7.96
C GLU A 237 -10.81 -28.81 6.94
N GLU A 238 -10.57 -27.67 6.29
CA GLU A 238 -9.74 -27.58 5.09
C GLU A 238 -8.77 -26.38 5.11
N SER A 239 -7.52 -26.65 5.52
CA SER A 239 -6.39 -25.71 5.63
C SER A 239 -6.56 -24.63 6.74
N PRO A 240 -5.69 -24.55 7.76
CA PRO A 240 -5.91 -23.81 9.03
C PRO A 240 -6.04 -22.27 9.01
N MET A 241 -6.29 -21.62 7.87
CA MET A 241 -6.41 -20.16 7.84
C MET A 241 -7.82 -19.70 8.26
N GLY A 242 -7.88 -18.97 9.38
CA GLY A 242 -9.12 -18.58 10.07
C GLY A 242 -10.07 -17.67 9.29
N SER A 243 -9.59 -16.97 8.25
CA SER A 243 -10.44 -16.14 7.38
C SER A 243 -9.70 -15.64 6.12
N LEU A 244 -10.44 -15.13 5.13
CA LEU A 244 -9.86 -14.42 3.98
C LEU A 244 -9.08 -13.14 4.41
N ALA A 245 -9.49 -12.52 5.52
CA ALA A 245 -8.81 -11.35 6.07
C ALA A 245 -7.41 -11.72 6.59
N ASP A 246 -7.29 -12.85 7.28
CA ASP A 246 -6.00 -13.37 7.74
C ASP A 246 -5.09 -13.68 6.55
N PHE A 247 -5.66 -14.19 5.45
CA PHE A 247 -4.91 -14.47 4.23
C PHE A 247 -4.40 -13.20 3.56
N LYS A 248 -5.26 -12.20 3.40
CA LYS A 248 -4.84 -10.90 2.84
C LYS A 248 -3.78 -10.24 3.73
N ALA A 249 -3.93 -10.29 5.05
CA ALA A 249 -2.93 -9.79 5.99
C ALA A 249 -1.58 -10.53 5.86
N ALA A 250 -1.60 -11.86 5.76
CA ALA A 250 -0.40 -12.67 5.59
C ALA A 250 0.32 -12.36 4.25
N VAL A 251 -0.43 -12.25 3.15
CA VAL A 251 0.13 -11.90 1.83
C VAL A 251 0.70 -10.48 1.84
N SER A 252 0.01 -9.51 2.44
CA SER A 252 0.52 -8.13 2.57
C SER A 252 1.75 -8.02 3.47
N SER A 253 1.91 -8.93 4.43
CA SER A 253 3.08 -8.97 5.32
C SER A 253 4.29 -9.68 4.72
N CYS A 254 4.10 -10.49 3.67
CA CYS A 254 5.21 -11.04 2.91
C CYS A 254 5.85 -9.90 2.11
N PRO A 255 7.17 -9.64 2.26
CA PRO A 255 7.84 -8.68 1.43
C PRO A 255 7.74 -9.17 -0.01
N THR A 256 6.87 -8.55 -0.80
CA THR A 256 6.80 -8.79 -2.23
C THR A 256 8.19 -8.53 -2.78
N ILE A 257 8.87 -9.58 -3.23
CA ILE A 257 10.08 -9.43 -4.04
C ILE A 257 9.58 -8.81 -5.35
N SER A 258 9.47 -7.48 -5.36
CA SER A 258 9.26 -6.71 -6.57
C SER A 258 10.51 -6.90 -7.41
N VAL A 259 10.45 -7.87 -8.33
CA VAL A 259 11.40 -7.94 -9.43
C VAL A 259 11.09 -6.73 -10.30
N GLY A 260 11.79 -5.63 -10.03
CA GLY A 260 11.74 -4.42 -10.85
C GLY A 260 12.07 -4.80 -12.28
N SER A 261 11.15 -4.53 -13.19
CA SER A 261 11.21 -5.00 -14.59
C SER A 261 12.24 -4.29 -15.45
N ASP A 262 13.01 -3.34 -14.90
CA ASP A 262 13.98 -2.57 -15.67
C ASP A 262 15.30 -2.49 -14.89
N ASN A 263 16.16 -3.51 -15.00
CA ASN A 263 17.62 -3.36 -14.92
C ASN A 263 18.34 -4.69 -15.17
N GLU A 264 19.17 -4.76 -16.21
CA GLU A 264 20.06 -5.87 -16.58
C GLU A 264 21.24 -6.10 -15.60
N LEU A 265 21.22 -5.53 -14.38
CA LEU A 265 22.35 -5.56 -13.47
C LEU A 265 21.89 -5.61 -12.00
N VAL A 266 21.42 -6.76 -11.54
CA VAL A 266 21.55 -7.10 -10.12
C VAL A 266 22.25 -8.44 -10.00
N GLN A 267 23.55 -8.31 -9.73
CA GLN A 267 24.46 -9.32 -9.27
C GLN A 267 23.81 -10.28 -8.28
N PHE A 268 23.95 -11.57 -8.58
CA PHE A 268 24.10 -12.60 -7.57
C PHE A 268 25.16 -12.18 -6.57
N GLN A 269 24.77 -11.82 -5.35
CA GLN A 269 25.61 -11.91 -4.15
C GLN A 269 24.72 -11.85 -2.89
N CYS A 270 24.05 -12.96 -2.61
CA CYS A 270 23.77 -13.36 -1.24
C CYS A 270 24.67 -14.56 -0.94
N LEU A 271 25.94 -14.28 -0.65
CA LEU A 271 26.82 -15.20 0.04
C LEU A 271 27.25 -14.54 1.34
N GLU A 272 26.70 -15.09 2.42
CA GLU A 272 27.29 -15.20 3.76
C GLU A 272 27.71 -13.90 4.46
N LYS A 273 26.93 -13.51 5.49
CA LYS A 273 27.49 -12.79 6.64
C LYS A 273 28.43 -13.74 7.38
N PRO A 274 29.72 -13.41 7.59
CA PRO A 274 30.46 -14.03 8.67
C PRO A 274 30.09 -13.32 9.98
N GLU A 275 29.52 -14.10 10.87
CA GLU A 275 29.49 -13.82 12.30
C GLU A 275 30.92 -13.63 12.83
N GLY A 276 31.11 -12.68 13.74
CA GLY A 276 32.25 -12.67 14.65
C GLY A 276 33.42 -11.76 14.25
N PHE A 277 33.36 -10.50 14.68
CA PHE A 277 34.51 -9.91 15.38
C PHE A 277 34.02 -9.23 16.65
N ALA A 278 34.15 -9.98 17.73
CA ALA A 278 34.19 -9.46 19.08
C ALA A 278 35.57 -8.83 19.36
N SER A 279 35.55 -7.84 20.25
CA SER A 279 36.65 -7.28 21.05
C SER A 279 37.79 -6.55 20.33
N LEU A 280 37.97 -5.27 20.66
CA LEU A 280 38.91 -4.89 21.73
C LEU A 280 38.74 -3.42 22.10
N ASP A 281 38.44 -3.18 23.38
CA ASP A 281 38.65 -1.91 24.07
C ASP A 281 40.14 -1.62 24.28
N ALA A 282 40.40 -0.32 24.50
CA ALA A 282 41.57 0.34 25.10
C ALA A 282 42.84 0.55 24.24
N TYR A 283 43.05 1.79 23.80
CA TYR A 283 44.06 2.71 24.37
C TYR A 283 43.69 4.17 24.08
#